data_AF-A0A354V8E5-F1
#
_entry.id   AF-A0A354V8E5-F1
#
_cell.length_a   1.000
_cell.length_b   1.000
_cell.length_c   1.000
_cell.angle_alpha   90.00
_cell.angle_beta   90.00
_cell.angle_gamma   90.00
#
_symmetry.space_group_name_H-M   'P 1'
#
loop_
_entity.id
_entity.type
_entity.pdbx_description
1 polymer ?
#
loop_
_entity_poly.entity_id
_entity_poly.type
_entity_poly.pdbx_seq_one_letter_code
_entity_poly.pdbx_strand_id
1 'polypeptide(L)'
;MNPDLEIARAAKLRPIQEIAAKLGIPDEAVEPYGRHKAKIGLDFIESLESRPDGALVLVTGINPTPAGEGKTTTTVGLGDALNRIGKRAAICLREPSLGPSFGMKGGAAGGGYAQVVPMDQINLHFTGDFHAITSANNLLAAMIDNSIYWGNPLGIDARRISWRRCLDMNDRALRGIVGSLGGVANGFPREDGFDITVASEVMAVFCLSRGLPELQARLGKMIIGQTRDGKNITAADLKADGAMSVLLKDAVAPNLVQTLEGSPALVHGGPFANI
;
A
#
# COMPACT_ATOMS: atom_id res chain seq x y z
N MET A 1 17.04 -17.17 -16.99
CA MET A 1 16.30 -17.37 -15.73
C MET A 1 16.86 -16.35 -14.74
N ASN A 2 16.03 -15.68 -13.94
CA ASN A 2 16.50 -14.58 -13.07
C ASN A 2 17.28 -15.15 -11.87
N PRO A 3 18.60 -14.87 -11.74
CA PRO A 3 19.43 -15.42 -10.65
C PRO A 3 18.90 -15.11 -9.25
N ASP A 4 18.29 -13.94 -9.06
CA ASP A 4 17.73 -13.56 -7.76
C ASP A 4 16.56 -14.47 -7.37
N LEU A 5 15.73 -14.84 -8.34
CA LEU A 5 14.58 -15.73 -8.11
C LEU A 5 15.04 -17.17 -7.82
N GLU A 6 16.14 -17.62 -8.42
CA GLU A 6 16.74 -18.92 -8.11
C GLU A 6 17.24 -18.96 -6.66
N ILE A 7 17.94 -17.91 -6.21
CA ILE A 7 18.37 -17.76 -4.81
C ILE A 7 17.16 -17.77 -3.87
N ALA A 8 16.12 -16.98 -4.18
CA ALA A 8 14.91 -16.90 -3.36
C ALA A 8 14.17 -18.24 -3.25
N ARG A 9 14.09 -19.02 -4.34
CA ARG A 9 13.44 -20.34 -4.36
C ARG A 9 14.23 -21.42 -3.62
N ALA A 10 15.56 -21.31 -3.60
CA ALA A 10 16.41 -22.23 -2.86
C ALA A 10 16.40 -21.99 -1.34
N ALA A 11 15.88 -20.84 -0.89
CA ALA A 11 15.87 -20.45 0.51
C ALA A 11 14.94 -21.34 1.35
N LYS A 12 15.45 -21.80 2.51
CA LYS A 12 14.64 -22.51 3.52
C LYS A 12 14.02 -21.49 4.47
N LEU A 13 12.78 -21.10 4.16
CA LEU A 13 12.05 -20.11 4.96
C LEU A 13 11.65 -20.67 6.32
N ARG A 14 11.79 -19.86 7.36
CA ARG A 14 11.30 -20.21 8.71
C ARG A 14 9.79 -19.96 8.81
N PRO A 15 9.07 -20.69 9.67
CA PRO A 15 7.71 -20.34 10.04
C PRO A 15 7.63 -18.89 10.52
N ILE A 16 6.57 -18.17 10.13
CA ILE A 16 6.46 -16.74 10.43
C ILE A 16 6.40 -16.46 11.94
N GLN A 17 5.87 -17.39 12.72
CA GLN A 17 5.85 -17.36 14.18
C GLN A 17 7.26 -17.29 14.79
N GLU A 18 8.23 -18.01 14.22
CA GLU A 18 9.62 -17.94 14.69
C GLU A 18 10.24 -16.56 14.43
N ILE A 19 9.85 -15.92 13.33
CA ILE A 19 10.29 -14.57 12.97
C ILE A 19 9.63 -13.54 13.89
N ALA A 20 8.34 -13.69 14.17
CA ALA A 20 7.58 -12.88 15.12
C ALA A 20 8.18 -12.95 16.54
N ALA A 21 8.56 -14.15 16.99
CA ALA A 21 9.18 -14.37 18.29
C ALA A 21 10.51 -13.62 18.47
N LYS A 22 11.30 -13.41 17.40
CA LYS A 22 12.51 -12.57 17.46
C LYS A 22 12.21 -11.11 17.80
N LEU A 23 11.00 -10.66 17.49
CA LEU A 23 10.48 -9.34 17.85
C LEU A 23 9.61 -9.38 19.11
N GLY A 24 9.56 -10.49 19.84
CA GLY A 24 8.72 -10.61 21.04
C GLY A 24 7.25 -10.37 20.75
N ILE A 25 6.81 -10.67 19.52
CA ILE A 25 5.40 -10.64 19.13
C ILE A 25 4.83 -12.02 19.50
N PRO A 26 3.80 -12.09 20.35
CA PRO A 26 3.22 -13.36 20.77
C PRO A 26 2.34 -13.95 19.66
N ASP A 27 2.11 -15.26 19.69
CA ASP A 27 1.44 -15.99 18.60
C ASP A 27 0.01 -15.50 18.36
N GLU A 28 -0.71 -15.12 19.42
CA GLU A 28 -2.05 -14.55 19.35
C GLU A 28 -2.14 -13.21 18.60
N ALA A 29 -1.02 -12.50 18.45
CA ALA A 29 -0.93 -11.25 17.70
C ALA A 29 -0.46 -11.45 16.24
N VAL A 30 -0.18 -12.69 15.84
CA VAL A 30 0.27 -13.05 14.49
C VAL A 30 -0.91 -13.64 13.73
N GLU A 31 -1.36 -12.93 12.69
CA GLU A 31 -2.43 -13.39 11.80
C GLU A 31 -1.83 -13.99 10.53
N PRO A 32 -1.72 -15.33 10.39
CA PRO A 32 -0.91 -15.93 9.34
C PRO A 32 -1.59 -15.89 7.98
N TYR A 33 -0.86 -15.44 6.96
CA TYR A 33 -1.24 -15.54 5.55
C TYR A 33 -0.44 -16.68 4.92
N GLY A 34 -0.81 -17.92 5.25
CA GLY A 34 0.03 -19.09 4.97
C GLY A 34 1.14 -19.22 6.02
N ARG A 35 2.28 -19.83 5.65
CA ARG A 35 3.32 -20.24 6.61
C ARG A 35 4.44 -19.22 6.85
N HIS A 36 4.67 -18.32 5.90
CA HIS A 36 5.88 -17.49 5.84
C HIS A 36 5.62 -15.99 5.76
N LYS A 37 4.36 -15.57 5.95
CA LYS A 37 3.95 -14.17 6.04
C LYS A 37 2.74 -14.05 6.95
N ALA A 38 2.60 -12.92 7.62
CA ALA A 38 1.51 -12.66 8.55
C ALA A 38 1.21 -11.17 8.61
N LYS A 39 0.00 -10.81 9.07
CA LYS A 39 -0.27 -9.48 9.60
C LYS A 39 -0.02 -9.47 11.11
N ILE A 40 0.36 -8.31 11.64
CA ILE A 40 0.51 -8.10 13.09
C ILE A 40 -0.73 -7.38 13.60
N GLY A 41 -1.45 -7.99 14.55
CA GLY A 41 -2.71 -7.46 15.08
C GLY A 41 -2.58 -6.04 15.64
N LEU A 42 -3.56 -5.19 15.34
CA LEU A 42 -3.54 -3.78 15.74
C LEU A 42 -3.60 -3.59 17.26
N ASP A 43 -4.39 -4.41 17.97
CA ASP A 43 -4.47 -4.36 19.43
C ASP A 43 -3.10 -4.56 20.09
N PHE A 44 -2.28 -5.45 19.51
CA PHE A 44 -0.91 -5.64 19.97
C PHE A 44 -0.06 -4.39 19.69
N ILE A 45 -0.17 -3.79 18.51
CA ILE A 45 0.57 -2.56 18.16
C ILE A 45 0.18 -1.41 19.09
N GLU A 46 -1.11 -1.23 19.35
CA GLU A 46 -1.63 -0.22 20.29
C GLU A 46 -1.09 -0.44 21.71
N SER A 47 -0.94 -1.69 22.15
CA SER A 47 -0.34 -2.02 23.45
C SER A 47 1.14 -1.59 23.58
N LEU A 48 1.82 -1.31 22.46
CA LEU A 48 3.23 -0.90 22.44
C LEU A 48 3.42 0.62 22.59
N GLU A 49 2.36 1.44 22.59
CA GLU A 49 2.48 2.92 22.55
C GLU A 49 3.36 3.52 23.66
N SER A 50 3.39 2.86 24.83
CA SER A 50 4.21 3.30 25.98
C SER A 50 5.66 2.82 25.93
N ARG A 51 6.04 1.95 24.98
CA ARG A 51 7.42 1.45 24.87
C ARG A 51 8.32 2.51 24.25
N PRO A 52 9.56 2.67 24.74
CA PRO A 52 10.50 3.60 24.14
C PRO A 52 10.90 3.13 22.74
N ASP A 53 11.01 4.09 21.82
CA ASP A 53 11.48 3.83 20.46
C ASP A 53 12.92 3.31 20.44
N GLY A 54 13.19 2.41 19.49
CA GLY A 54 14.54 1.99 19.16
C GLY A 54 15.29 3.03 18.31
N ALA A 55 16.50 2.69 17.88
CA ALA A 55 17.23 3.51 16.93
C ALA A 55 16.63 3.41 15.52
N LEU A 56 16.39 4.56 14.87
CA LEU A 56 15.92 4.64 13.48
C LEU A 56 17.10 4.92 12.54
N VAL A 57 17.33 4.03 11.58
CA VAL A 57 18.34 4.19 10.53
C VAL A 57 17.66 4.35 9.18
N LEU A 58 17.76 5.54 8.59
CA LEU A 58 17.24 5.81 7.25
C LEU A 58 18.30 5.49 6.19
N VAL A 59 17.98 4.57 5.29
CA VAL A 59 18.79 4.31 4.09
C VAL A 59 18.25 5.15 2.94
N THR A 60 19.12 5.98 2.37
CA THR A 60 18.85 6.78 1.15
C THR A 60 19.94 6.53 0.11
N GLY A 61 19.81 7.12 -1.07
CA GLY A 61 20.87 7.08 -2.08
C GLY A 61 20.94 8.37 -2.89
N ILE A 62 21.98 8.46 -3.70
CA ILE A 62 22.15 9.54 -4.67
C ILE A 62 21.03 9.52 -5.72
N ASN A 63 20.97 10.57 -6.55
CA ASN A 63 20.08 10.63 -7.69
C ASN A 63 20.16 9.34 -8.53
N PRO A 64 19.02 8.68 -8.83
CA PRO A 64 19.04 7.41 -9.57
C PRO A 64 19.67 7.55 -10.95
N THR A 65 20.46 6.55 -11.33
CA THR A 65 21.13 6.43 -12.62
C THR A 65 20.81 5.08 -13.28
N PRO A 66 20.98 4.93 -14.60
CA PRO A 66 20.80 3.64 -15.27
C PRO A 66 21.69 2.51 -14.75
N ALA A 67 22.78 2.82 -14.03
CA ALA A 67 23.67 1.82 -13.45
C ALA A 67 23.04 1.07 -12.27
N GLY A 68 22.09 1.69 -11.57
CA GLY A 68 21.45 1.15 -10.38
C GLY A 68 22.28 1.27 -9.11
N GLU A 69 21.68 1.76 -8.03
CA GLU A 69 22.41 2.07 -6.78
C GLU A 69 22.26 0.99 -5.69
N GLY A 70 21.37 0.01 -5.88
CA GLY A 70 21.22 -1.08 -4.92
C GLY A 70 20.64 -0.69 -3.55
N LYS A 71 19.90 0.43 -3.45
CA LYS A 71 19.35 0.96 -2.18
C LYS A 71 18.65 -0.09 -1.32
N THR A 72 17.69 -0.83 -1.89
CA THR A 72 16.95 -1.86 -1.14
C THR A 72 17.86 -3.01 -0.71
N THR A 73 18.80 -3.42 -1.57
CA THR A 73 19.80 -4.44 -1.24
C THR A 73 20.64 -4.01 -0.03
N THR A 74 21.03 -2.74 0.05
CA THR A 74 21.72 -2.18 1.22
C THR A 74 20.86 -2.20 2.47
N THR A 75 19.57 -1.84 2.39
CA THR A 75 18.65 -1.90 3.54
C THR A 75 18.54 -3.33 4.09
N VAL A 76 18.36 -4.31 3.21
CA VAL A 76 18.26 -5.72 3.62
C VAL A 76 19.57 -6.22 4.23
N GLY A 77 20.70 -5.99 3.54
CA GLY A 77 22.02 -6.41 4.00
C GLY A 77 22.44 -5.75 5.31
N LEU A 78 22.08 -4.49 5.53
CA LEU A 78 22.32 -3.80 6.80
C LEU A 78 21.52 -4.44 7.95
N GLY A 79 20.25 -4.77 7.72
CA GLY A 79 19.42 -5.48 8.71
C GLY A 79 20.00 -6.84 9.09
N ASP A 80 20.44 -7.61 8.10
CA ASP A 80 21.10 -8.91 8.32
C ASP A 80 22.43 -8.74 9.08
N ALA A 81 23.26 -7.77 8.69
CA ALA A 81 24.53 -7.48 9.34
C ALA A 81 24.35 -7.06 10.81
N LEU A 82 23.35 -6.22 11.13
CA LEU A 82 23.03 -5.81 12.50
C LEU A 82 22.64 -7.00 13.37
N ASN A 83 21.82 -7.92 12.84
CA ASN A 83 21.45 -9.14 13.55
C ASN A 83 22.66 -10.07 13.75
N ARG A 84 23.57 -10.19 12.77
CA ARG A 84 24.82 -10.97 12.90
C ARG A 84 25.75 -10.46 14.00
N ILE A 85 25.78 -9.15 14.28
CA ILE A 85 26.56 -8.56 15.37
C ILE A 85 25.80 -8.49 16.70
N GLY A 86 24.67 -9.21 16.81
CA GLY A 86 23.90 -9.35 18.06
C GLY A 86 22.96 -8.18 18.37
N LYS A 87 22.68 -7.29 17.42
CA LYS A 87 21.62 -6.28 17.59
C LYS A 87 20.28 -6.87 17.16
N ARG A 88 19.23 -6.67 17.96
CA ARG A 88 17.87 -7.03 17.55
C ARG A 88 17.35 -5.98 16.57
N ALA A 89 17.43 -6.29 15.27
CA ALA A 89 17.06 -5.36 14.20
C ALA A 89 15.95 -5.91 13.31
N ALA A 90 15.05 -5.02 12.88
CA ALA A 90 14.06 -5.26 11.84
C ALA A 90 14.22 -4.21 10.74
N ILE A 91 13.84 -4.56 9.50
CA ILE A 91 13.82 -3.63 8.38
C ILE A 91 12.38 -3.32 7.98
N CYS A 92 12.15 -2.12 7.44
CA CYS A 92 10.85 -1.72 6.88
C CYS A 92 11.03 -1.37 5.40
N LEU A 93 10.20 -1.94 4.54
CA LEU A 93 10.20 -1.74 3.09
C LEU A 93 8.79 -1.45 2.59
N ARG A 94 8.72 -0.89 1.38
CA ARG A 94 7.46 -0.70 0.65
C ARG A 94 7.07 -1.98 -0.09
N GLU A 95 5.77 -2.25 -0.13
CA GLU A 95 5.18 -3.22 -1.06
C GLU A 95 5.32 -2.68 -2.50
N PRO A 96 5.78 -3.51 -3.46
CA PRO A 96 5.79 -3.11 -4.86
C PRO A 96 4.40 -3.22 -5.49
N SER A 97 4.10 -2.27 -6.37
CA SER A 97 2.94 -2.36 -7.28
C SER A 97 3.01 -3.62 -8.15
N LEU A 98 1.86 -4.26 -8.33
CA LEU A 98 1.68 -5.48 -9.10
C LEU A 98 1.85 -5.22 -10.60
N GLY A 99 1.33 -4.11 -11.13
CA GLY A 99 1.35 -3.80 -12.56
C GLY A 99 2.74 -3.86 -13.21
N PRO A 100 3.78 -3.22 -12.64
CA PRO A 100 5.16 -3.28 -13.13
C PRO A 100 5.76 -4.69 -13.21
N SER A 101 5.32 -5.64 -12.39
CA SER A 101 5.77 -7.05 -12.42
C SER A 101 5.46 -7.73 -13.75
N PHE A 102 4.41 -7.30 -14.44
CA PHE A 102 4.01 -7.80 -15.77
C PHE A 102 4.55 -6.94 -16.93
N GLY A 103 5.29 -5.88 -16.61
CA GLY A 103 6.00 -5.04 -17.58
C GLY A 103 7.49 -5.37 -17.62
N MET A 104 8.32 -4.40 -17.22
CA MET A 104 9.79 -4.53 -17.28
C MET A 104 10.46 -4.76 -15.92
N LYS A 105 9.76 -4.63 -14.79
CA LYS A 105 10.41 -4.53 -13.46
C LYS A 105 9.85 -5.57 -12.49
N GLY A 106 10.57 -6.68 -12.32
CA GLY A 106 10.12 -7.84 -11.52
C GLY A 106 10.81 -8.06 -10.18
N GLY A 107 11.51 -7.07 -9.60
CA GLY A 107 12.20 -7.26 -8.32
C GLY A 107 12.37 -5.95 -7.55
N ALA A 108 11.65 -5.81 -6.44
CA ALA A 108 11.73 -4.63 -5.57
C ALA A 108 12.23 -4.95 -4.14
N ALA A 109 12.35 -6.23 -3.79
CA ALA A 109 12.64 -6.71 -2.44
C ALA A 109 14.13 -7.03 -2.20
N GLY A 110 15.05 -6.26 -2.79
CA GLY A 110 16.51 -6.48 -2.71
C GLY A 110 17.06 -7.25 -3.91
N GLY A 111 18.24 -7.87 -3.74
CA GLY A 111 18.91 -8.63 -4.80
C GLY A 111 20.10 -9.45 -4.27
N GLY A 112 20.52 -10.47 -5.01
CA GLY A 112 21.57 -11.40 -4.59
C GLY A 112 21.22 -12.14 -3.30
N TYR A 113 22.13 -12.16 -2.32
CA TYR A 113 21.90 -12.80 -1.01
C TYR A 113 21.22 -11.88 0.02
N ALA A 114 20.90 -10.64 -0.37
CA ALA A 114 20.19 -9.68 0.48
C ALA A 114 18.80 -9.42 -0.12
N GLN A 115 17.88 -10.34 0.13
CA GLN A 115 16.49 -10.27 -0.33
C GLN A 115 15.49 -10.48 0.81
N VAL A 116 14.31 -9.89 0.68
CA VAL A 116 13.11 -10.21 1.48
C VAL A 116 12.26 -11.23 0.73
N VAL A 117 11.75 -12.21 1.46
CA VAL A 117 11.07 -13.40 0.94
C VAL A 117 9.80 -13.70 1.74
N PRO A 118 8.75 -14.30 1.13
CA PRO A 118 8.69 -14.87 -0.24
C PRO A 118 8.49 -13.82 -1.36
N MET A 119 9.46 -13.71 -2.27
CA MET A 119 9.52 -12.65 -3.29
C MET A 119 8.37 -12.73 -4.32
N ASP A 120 7.99 -13.94 -4.72
CA ASP A 120 6.89 -14.18 -5.66
C ASP A 120 5.55 -13.66 -5.12
N GLN A 121 5.30 -13.82 -3.82
CA GLN A 121 4.09 -13.33 -3.17
C GLN A 121 4.14 -11.82 -2.97
N ILE A 122 5.29 -11.26 -2.58
CA ILE A 122 5.49 -9.82 -2.40
C ILE A 122 5.28 -9.06 -3.71
N ASN A 123 5.69 -9.61 -4.85
CA ASN A 123 5.56 -8.95 -6.15
C ASN A 123 4.17 -9.08 -6.80
N LEU A 124 3.26 -9.84 -6.19
CA LEU A 124 1.92 -10.14 -6.71
C LEU A 124 0.85 -9.59 -5.77
N HIS A 125 0.02 -10.46 -5.20
CA HIS A 125 -1.12 -10.05 -4.37
C HIS A 125 -0.76 -9.86 -2.89
N PHE A 126 0.41 -10.36 -2.49
CA PHE A 126 0.90 -10.36 -1.13
C PHE A 126 -0.16 -10.72 -0.07
N THR A 127 -0.61 -9.75 0.71
CA THR A 127 -1.67 -9.88 1.72
C THR A 127 -2.96 -9.16 1.33
N GLY A 128 -3.02 -8.56 0.14
CA GLY A 128 -4.20 -7.91 -0.41
C GLY A 128 -4.32 -6.42 -0.13
N ASP A 129 -3.30 -5.79 0.48
CA ASP A 129 -3.33 -4.37 0.86
C ASP A 129 -3.64 -3.45 -0.32
N PHE A 130 -3.00 -3.69 -1.46
CA PHE A 130 -3.21 -2.87 -2.65
C PHE A 130 -4.61 -3.08 -3.25
N HIS A 131 -5.16 -4.29 -3.17
CA HIS A 131 -6.55 -4.54 -3.59
C HIS A 131 -7.55 -3.82 -2.69
N ALA A 132 -7.30 -3.77 -1.39
CA ALA A 132 -8.12 -3.02 -0.43
C ALA A 132 -8.07 -1.51 -0.74
N ILE A 133 -6.90 -0.97 -1.03
CA ILE A 133 -6.71 0.44 -1.44
C ILE A 133 -7.42 0.73 -2.77
N THR A 134 -7.28 -0.15 -3.77
CA THR A 134 -8.02 -0.03 -5.03
C THR A 134 -9.54 -0.02 -4.80
N SER A 135 -10.03 -0.91 -3.94
CA SER A 135 -11.45 -1.02 -3.63
C SER A 135 -11.96 0.23 -2.92
N ALA A 136 -11.23 0.75 -1.93
CA ALA A 136 -11.59 1.97 -1.22
C ALA A 136 -11.59 3.20 -2.15
N ASN A 137 -10.56 3.36 -2.98
CA ASN A 137 -10.49 4.45 -3.97
C ASN A 137 -11.67 4.43 -4.95
N ASN A 138 -11.97 3.24 -5.49
CA ASN A 138 -13.00 3.09 -6.50
C ASN A 138 -14.41 3.10 -5.91
N LEU A 139 -14.58 2.73 -4.64
CA LEU A 139 -15.82 2.97 -3.89
C LEU A 139 -16.12 4.47 -3.82
N LEU A 140 -15.14 5.30 -3.46
CA LEU A 140 -15.31 6.76 -3.43
C LEU A 140 -15.70 7.30 -4.81
N ALA A 141 -15.02 6.86 -5.87
CA ALA A 141 -15.36 7.23 -7.24
C ALA A 141 -16.81 6.83 -7.62
N ALA A 142 -17.24 5.63 -7.24
CA ALA A 142 -18.62 5.17 -7.47
C ALA A 142 -19.64 5.99 -6.68
N MET A 143 -19.35 6.35 -5.42
CA MET A 143 -20.22 7.18 -4.58
C MET A 143 -20.37 8.61 -5.13
N ILE A 144 -19.31 9.18 -5.70
CA ILE A 144 -19.36 10.49 -6.38
C ILE A 144 -20.36 10.47 -7.53
N ASP A 145 -20.19 9.52 -8.47
CA ASP A 145 -21.05 9.42 -9.65
C ASP A 145 -22.49 9.05 -9.28
N ASN A 146 -22.68 8.19 -8.27
CA ASN A 146 -24.01 7.83 -7.76
C ASN A 146 -24.73 9.02 -7.08
N SER A 147 -24.00 9.86 -6.33
CA SER A 147 -24.56 11.08 -5.74
C SER A 147 -25.05 12.04 -6.82
N ILE A 148 -24.28 12.21 -7.90
CA ILE A 148 -24.66 13.04 -9.04
C ILE A 148 -25.89 12.45 -9.74
N TYR A 149 -25.93 11.13 -9.94
CA TYR A 149 -27.05 10.43 -10.55
C TYR A 149 -28.37 10.64 -9.77
N TRP A 150 -28.34 10.49 -8.45
CA TRP A 150 -29.53 10.63 -7.58
C TRP A 150 -29.79 12.07 -7.12
N GLY A 151 -29.70 13.03 -8.05
CA GLY A 151 -30.14 14.40 -7.83
C GLY A 151 -29.04 15.37 -7.36
N ASN A 152 -27.79 14.92 -7.25
CA ASN A 152 -26.62 15.74 -6.94
C ASN A 152 -26.82 16.71 -5.76
N PRO A 153 -27.17 16.21 -4.56
CA PRO A 153 -27.55 17.05 -3.42
C PRO A 153 -26.42 17.99 -2.95
N LEU A 154 -25.17 17.64 -3.25
CA LEU A 154 -23.99 18.45 -2.91
C LEU A 154 -23.63 19.48 -3.99
N GLY A 155 -24.33 19.49 -5.13
CA GLY A 155 -24.08 20.43 -6.22
C GLY A 155 -22.71 20.25 -6.88
N ILE A 156 -22.20 19.02 -6.94
CA ILE A 156 -20.91 18.68 -7.55
C ILE A 156 -20.91 19.10 -9.03
N ASP A 157 -19.93 19.88 -9.45
CA ASP A 157 -19.69 20.14 -10.87
C ASP A 157 -18.88 18.99 -11.46
N ALA A 158 -19.50 18.19 -12.34
CA ALA A 158 -18.87 17.00 -12.93
C ALA A 158 -17.57 17.29 -13.70
N ARG A 159 -17.34 18.56 -14.09
CA ARG A 159 -16.11 19.01 -14.78
C ARG A 159 -14.99 19.39 -13.80
N ARG A 160 -15.30 19.48 -12.51
CA ARG A 160 -14.39 19.88 -11.42
C ARG A 160 -14.18 18.76 -10.41
N ILE A 161 -14.43 17.52 -10.80
CA ILE A 161 -14.06 16.34 -10.02
C ILE A 161 -12.56 16.14 -10.20
N SER A 162 -11.81 16.24 -9.10
CA SER A 162 -10.38 15.94 -9.08
C SER A 162 -10.11 14.47 -8.82
N TRP A 163 -11.06 13.76 -8.20
CA TRP A 163 -10.93 12.35 -7.86
C TRP A 163 -11.01 11.44 -9.09
N ARG A 164 -9.93 10.69 -9.33
CA ARG A 164 -9.82 9.71 -10.42
C ARG A 164 -10.02 8.28 -9.89
N ARG A 165 -10.28 7.34 -10.81
CA ARG A 165 -10.30 5.91 -10.49
C ARG A 165 -8.87 5.37 -10.41
N CYS A 166 -8.69 4.15 -9.91
CA CYS A 166 -7.38 3.52 -9.93
C CYS A 166 -7.44 2.02 -10.24
N LEU A 167 -6.35 1.50 -10.80
CA LEU A 167 -6.15 0.08 -11.08
C LEU A 167 -4.67 -0.24 -10.98
N ASP A 168 -4.30 -1.34 -10.32
CA ASP A 168 -2.89 -1.71 -10.17
C ASP A 168 -2.35 -2.46 -11.40
N MET A 169 -2.52 -1.86 -12.58
CA MET A 169 -2.05 -2.36 -13.86
C MET A 169 -1.45 -1.23 -14.68
N ASN A 170 -0.43 -1.55 -15.47
CA ASN A 170 0.19 -0.61 -16.39
C ASN A 170 -0.67 -0.44 -17.66
N ASP A 171 -1.85 0.16 -17.52
CA ASP A 171 -2.79 0.38 -18.61
C ASP A 171 -2.81 1.85 -19.06
N ARG A 172 -2.21 2.12 -20.23
CA ARG A 172 -2.17 3.48 -20.79
C ARG A 172 -3.51 3.95 -21.38
N ALA A 173 -4.40 3.04 -21.74
CA ALA A 173 -5.65 3.37 -22.41
C ALA A 173 -6.64 4.08 -21.46
N LEU A 174 -6.48 3.86 -20.16
CA LEU A 174 -7.35 4.41 -19.13
C LEU A 174 -6.93 5.82 -18.65
N ARG A 175 -5.88 6.42 -19.20
CA ARG A 175 -5.39 7.75 -18.77
C ARG A 175 -6.41 8.86 -18.96
N GLY A 176 -7.16 8.81 -20.07
CA GLY A 176 -8.25 9.72 -20.38
C GLY A 176 -9.42 8.96 -20.98
N ILE A 177 -10.57 9.05 -20.33
CA ILE A 177 -11.80 8.37 -20.73
C ILE A 177 -13.00 9.31 -20.60
N VAL A 178 -14.14 8.92 -21.17
CA VAL A 178 -15.44 9.51 -20.87
C VAL A 178 -16.29 8.44 -20.20
N GLY A 179 -16.70 8.69 -18.95
CA GLY A 179 -17.55 7.80 -18.16
C GLY A 179 -19.05 8.03 -18.39
N SER A 180 -19.87 7.12 -17.86
CA SER A 180 -21.34 7.29 -17.73
C SER A 180 -22.09 7.55 -19.05
N LEU A 181 -21.69 6.85 -20.13
CA LEU A 181 -22.35 6.88 -21.43
C LEU A 181 -23.49 5.85 -21.52
N GLY A 182 -24.36 6.00 -22.53
CA GLY A 182 -25.40 5.00 -22.85
C GLY A 182 -26.83 5.34 -22.39
N GLY A 183 -27.13 6.63 -22.18
CA GLY A 183 -28.48 7.12 -21.93
C GLY A 183 -28.82 7.28 -20.44
N VAL A 184 -30.09 7.59 -20.16
CA VAL A 184 -30.58 8.08 -18.86
C VAL A 184 -30.25 7.14 -17.69
N ALA A 185 -30.28 5.83 -17.91
CA ALA A 185 -30.02 4.85 -16.85
C ALA A 185 -28.55 4.78 -16.40
N ASN A 186 -27.61 5.33 -17.17
CA ASN A 186 -26.17 5.09 -17.01
C ASN A 186 -25.39 6.27 -16.41
N GLY A 187 -26.07 7.34 -15.98
CA GLY A 187 -25.46 8.50 -15.34
C GLY A 187 -25.33 9.72 -16.24
N PHE A 188 -24.48 10.66 -15.81
CA PHE A 188 -24.20 11.90 -16.51
C PHE A 188 -22.78 11.84 -17.11
N PRO A 189 -22.62 11.98 -18.44
CA PRO A 189 -21.30 11.89 -19.08
C PRO A 189 -20.30 12.91 -18.52
N ARG A 190 -19.07 12.46 -18.25
CA ARG A 190 -17.97 13.33 -17.83
C ARG A 190 -16.62 12.76 -18.25
N GLU A 191 -15.63 13.64 -18.39
CA GLU A 191 -14.23 13.23 -18.51
C GLU A 191 -13.73 12.62 -17.20
N ASP A 192 -12.90 11.60 -17.31
CA ASP A 192 -12.32 10.88 -16.18
C ASP A 192 -11.00 10.22 -16.58
N GLY A 193 -10.39 9.50 -15.64
CA GLY A 193 -9.33 8.56 -15.95
C GLY A 193 -8.91 7.73 -14.76
N PHE A 194 -7.90 6.89 -14.99
CA PHE A 194 -7.32 6.03 -14.00
C PHE A 194 -5.87 6.39 -13.75
N ASP A 195 -5.47 6.26 -12.49
CA ASP A 195 -4.08 6.22 -12.07
C ASP A 195 -3.72 4.81 -11.57
N ILE A 196 -2.44 4.51 -11.47
CA ILE A 196 -2.00 3.27 -10.84
C ILE A 196 -2.28 3.34 -9.33
N THR A 197 -2.70 2.25 -8.69
CA THR A 197 -3.17 2.24 -7.29
C THR A 197 -2.22 2.94 -6.31
N VAL A 198 -0.91 2.75 -6.46
CA VAL A 198 0.12 3.39 -5.61
C VAL A 198 0.18 4.91 -5.71
N ALA A 199 -0.46 5.50 -6.73
CA ALA A 199 -0.59 6.95 -6.92
C ALA A 199 -1.85 7.54 -6.27
N SER A 200 -2.76 6.69 -5.74
CA SER A 200 -3.98 7.16 -5.07
C SER A 200 -3.64 7.93 -3.78
N GLU A 201 -4.37 9.01 -3.50
CA GLU A 201 -4.30 9.69 -2.19
C GLU A 201 -4.64 8.74 -1.03
N VAL A 202 -5.48 7.72 -1.28
CA VAL A 202 -5.75 6.65 -0.29
C VAL A 202 -4.46 5.94 0.14
N MET A 203 -3.53 5.69 -0.78
CA MET A 203 -2.22 5.10 -0.46
C MET A 203 -1.38 6.04 0.43
N ALA A 204 -1.36 7.33 0.12
CA ALA A 204 -0.63 8.31 0.93
C ALA A 204 -1.23 8.43 2.35
N VAL A 205 -2.56 8.54 2.43
CA VAL A 205 -3.31 8.56 3.69
C VAL A 205 -3.06 7.28 4.50
N PHE A 206 -3.06 6.12 3.85
CA PHE A 206 -2.76 4.83 4.45
C PHE A 206 -1.36 4.81 5.09
N CYS A 207 -0.33 5.26 4.37
CA CYS A 207 1.06 5.26 4.87
C CYS A 207 1.35 6.31 5.95
N LEU A 208 0.48 7.32 6.10
CA LEU A 208 0.66 8.42 7.06
C LEU A 208 -0.27 8.32 8.28
N SER A 209 -1.06 7.25 8.38
CA SER A 209 -2.00 7.03 9.49
C SER A 209 -1.38 6.16 10.57
N ARG A 210 -1.63 6.49 11.84
CA ARG A 210 -1.16 5.68 12.99
C ARG A 210 -2.12 4.54 13.39
N GLY A 211 -3.31 4.51 12.81
CA GLY A 211 -4.33 3.52 13.09
C GLY A 211 -5.64 3.85 12.40
N LEU A 212 -6.64 2.98 12.59
CA LEU A 212 -7.92 3.08 11.89
C LEU A 212 -8.70 4.39 12.18
N PRO A 213 -8.73 4.94 13.40
CA PRO A 213 -9.41 6.21 13.65
C PRO A 213 -8.79 7.40 12.91
N GLU A 214 -7.46 7.49 12.88
CA GLU A 214 -6.76 8.54 12.14
C GLU A 214 -6.92 8.35 10.63
N LEU A 215 -6.89 7.10 10.16
CA LEU A 215 -7.14 6.75 8.76
C LEU A 215 -8.51 7.27 8.31
N GLN A 216 -9.58 6.95 9.05
CA GLN A 216 -10.93 7.44 8.73
C GLN A 216 -11.00 8.97 8.69
N ALA A 217 -10.43 9.63 9.70
CA ALA A 217 -10.44 11.09 9.79
C ALA A 217 -9.68 11.75 8.62
N ARG A 218 -8.62 11.12 8.12
CA ARG A 218 -7.86 11.60 6.95
C ARG A 218 -8.61 11.34 5.65
N LEU A 219 -9.20 10.16 5.48
CA LEU A 219 -10.04 9.84 4.32
C LEU A 219 -11.18 10.84 4.19
N GLY A 220 -11.85 11.17 5.29
CA GLY A 220 -12.94 12.15 5.31
C GLY A 220 -12.55 13.56 4.85
N LYS A 221 -11.26 13.94 4.98
CA LYS A 221 -10.75 15.27 4.60
C LYS A 221 -10.35 15.38 3.12
N MET A 222 -10.26 14.26 2.39
CA MET A 222 -9.85 14.28 0.99
C MET A 222 -10.84 15.07 0.14
N ILE A 223 -10.33 15.97 -0.70
CA ILE A 223 -11.13 16.80 -1.60
C ILE A 223 -11.37 16.03 -2.89
N ILE A 224 -12.63 15.76 -3.18
CA ILE A 224 -13.03 14.96 -4.35
C ILE A 224 -13.38 15.81 -5.58
N GLY A 225 -13.67 17.08 -5.36
CA GLY A 225 -14.03 18.02 -6.41
C GLY A 225 -14.63 19.29 -5.85
N GLN A 226 -15.30 20.05 -6.71
CA GLN A 226 -15.88 21.34 -6.35
C GLN A 226 -17.30 21.51 -6.87
N THR A 227 -18.05 22.38 -6.20
CA THR A 227 -19.30 22.92 -6.72
C THR A 227 -19.04 23.93 -7.86
N ARG A 228 -20.10 24.39 -8.52
CA ARG A 228 -20.01 25.41 -9.59
C ARG A 228 -19.47 26.75 -9.10
N ASP A 229 -19.75 27.11 -7.85
CA ASP A 229 -19.24 28.30 -7.15
C ASP A 229 -17.84 28.11 -6.54
N GLY A 230 -17.23 26.92 -6.71
CA GLY A 230 -15.84 26.66 -6.31
C GLY A 230 -15.65 26.21 -4.87
N LYS A 231 -16.73 25.85 -4.16
CA LYS A 231 -16.63 25.25 -2.83
C LYS A 231 -16.10 23.82 -2.94
N ASN A 232 -15.07 23.50 -2.16
CA ASN A 232 -14.55 22.14 -2.07
C ASN A 232 -15.57 21.18 -1.47
N ILE A 233 -15.62 19.97 -2.00
CA ILE A 233 -16.44 18.86 -1.52
C ILE A 233 -15.49 17.76 -1.09
N THR A 234 -15.75 17.19 0.08
CA THR A 234 -14.91 16.17 0.70
C THR A 234 -15.55 14.78 0.63
N ALA A 235 -14.76 13.73 0.89
CA ALA A 235 -15.29 12.38 1.03
C ALA A 235 -16.29 12.25 2.20
N ALA A 236 -16.10 13.01 3.29
CA ALA A 236 -17.03 13.05 4.41
C ALA A 236 -18.38 13.68 4.05
N ASP A 237 -18.42 14.67 3.14
CA ASP A 237 -19.68 15.24 2.64
C ASP A 237 -20.55 14.18 1.93
N LEU A 238 -19.90 13.18 1.30
CA LEU A 238 -20.55 11.99 0.73
C LEU A 238 -20.76 10.85 1.73
N LYS A 239 -20.31 10.99 2.98
CA LYS A 239 -20.32 9.93 4.00
C LYS A 239 -19.57 8.66 3.56
N ALA A 240 -18.49 8.83 2.79
CA ALA A 240 -17.71 7.72 2.24
C ALA A 240 -16.62 7.22 3.18
N ASP A 241 -16.15 8.07 4.11
CA ASP A 241 -15.01 7.82 4.99
C ASP A 241 -15.15 6.51 5.79
N GLY A 242 -16.28 6.29 6.46
CA GLY A 242 -16.50 5.07 7.23
C GLY A 242 -16.48 3.80 6.38
N ALA A 243 -17.10 3.83 5.19
CA ALA A 243 -17.14 2.68 4.29
C ALA A 243 -15.76 2.36 3.71
N MET A 244 -14.99 3.39 3.35
CA MET A 244 -13.60 3.24 2.92
C MET A 244 -12.71 2.68 4.04
N SER A 245 -12.87 3.15 5.28
CA SER A 245 -12.14 2.63 6.43
C SER A 245 -12.42 1.16 6.70
N VAL A 246 -13.67 0.71 6.54
CA VAL A 246 -14.02 -0.71 6.67
C VAL A 246 -13.30 -1.57 5.63
N LEU A 247 -13.21 -1.10 4.38
CA LEU A 247 -12.46 -1.80 3.33
C LEU A 247 -10.95 -1.90 3.63
N LEU A 248 -10.41 -0.98 4.43
CA LEU A 248 -8.99 -0.91 4.79
C LEU A 248 -8.67 -1.49 6.18
N LYS A 249 -9.69 -2.00 6.89
CA LYS A 249 -9.57 -2.44 8.29
C LYS A 249 -8.44 -3.44 8.50
N ASP A 250 -8.37 -4.48 7.67
CA ASP A 250 -7.33 -5.51 7.80
C ASP A 250 -6.05 -5.05 7.10
N ALA A 251 -6.18 -4.25 6.05
CA ALA A 251 -5.05 -3.75 5.28
C ALA A 251 -4.10 -2.95 6.16
N VAL A 252 -4.59 -2.10 7.09
CA VAL A 252 -3.76 -1.22 7.93
C VAL A 252 -2.83 -1.95 8.91
N ALA A 253 -3.05 -3.24 9.16
CA ALA A 253 -2.12 -4.05 9.94
C ALA A 253 -0.85 -4.34 9.11
N PRO A 254 0.36 -4.11 9.65
CA PRO A 254 1.62 -4.27 8.92
C PRO A 254 1.91 -5.74 8.65
N ASN A 255 2.53 -6.01 7.50
CA ASN A 255 2.85 -7.37 7.08
C ASN A 255 4.27 -7.76 7.52
N LEU A 256 4.38 -8.83 8.31
CA LEU A 256 5.63 -9.44 8.70
C LEU A 256 6.04 -10.52 7.69
N VAL A 257 7.30 -10.45 7.27
CA VAL A 257 8.02 -11.41 6.44
C VAL A 257 9.46 -11.51 6.94
N GLN A 258 10.35 -12.13 6.17
CA GLN A 258 11.74 -12.34 6.57
C GLN A 258 12.74 -12.11 5.43
N THR A 259 13.99 -11.84 5.79
CA THR A 259 15.11 -11.88 4.85
C THR A 259 15.53 -13.33 4.57
N LEU A 260 16.42 -13.55 3.60
CA LEU A 260 17.02 -14.87 3.34
C LEU A 260 17.73 -15.47 4.57
N GLU A 261 18.26 -14.63 5.47
CA GLU A 261 18.91 -15.07 6.72
C GLU A 261 17.90 -15.29 7.88
N GLY A 262 16.63 -14.96 7.64
CA GLY A 262 15.56 -15.02 8.64
C GLY A 262 15.54 -13.81 9.56
N SER A 263 16.06 -12.66 9.15
CA SER A 263 15.88 -11.39 9.89
C SER A 263 14.43 -10.89 9.70
N PRO A 264 13.79 -10.32 10.73
CA PRO A 264 12.44 -9.78 10.60
C PRO A 264 12.37 -8.60 9.62
N ALA A 265 11.35 -8.60 8.75
CA ALA A 265 11.10 -7.53 7.79
C ALA A 265 9.61 -7.18 7.75
N LEU A 266 9.31 -5.87 7.81
CA LEU A 266 7.98 -5.32 7.61
C LEU A 266 7.86 -4.80 6.18
N VAL A 267 6.85 -5.24 5.44
CA VAL A 267 6.56 -4.77 4.07
C VAL A 267 5.16 -4.18 4.09
N HIS A 268 5.02 -2.86 4.00
CA HIS A 268 3.73 -2.21 4.21
C HIS A 268 3.63 -0.86 3.52
N GLY A 269 2.55 -0.68 2.77
CA GLY A 269 2.32 0.51 1.96
C GLY A 269 3.34 0.69 0.84
N GLY A 270 3.09 1.62 -0.07
CA GLY A 270 3.99 1.84 -1.21
C GLY A 270 3.62 3.04 -2.06
N PRO A 271 3.64 4.27 -1.52
CA PRO A 271 3.29 5.45 -2.29
C PRO A 271 4.39 5.77 -3.30
N PHE A 272 4.00 6.54 -4.31
CA PHE A 272 4.96 7.28 -5.11
C PHE A 272 5.77 8.28 -4.28
N ALA A 273 6.92 8.67 -4.82
CA ALA A 273 7.89 9.53 -4.14
C ALA A 273 8.00 10.93 -4.79
N ASN A 274 7.06 11.27 -5.68
CA ASN A 274 7.06 12.49 -6.46
C ASN A 274 5.74 13.28 -6.42
N ILE A 275 4.64 12.65 -5.98
CA ILE A 275 3.30 13.24 -5.84
C ILE A 275 2.77 12.98 -4.45
#